data_AF-A0A3N0ZGV4-F1
#
_entry.id   AF-A0A3N0ZGV4-F1
#
_cell.length_a   1.000
_cell.length_b   1.000
_cell.length_c   1.000
_cell.angle_alpha   90.00
_cell.angle_beta   90.00
_cell.angle_gamma   90.00
#
_symmetry.space_group_name_H-M   'P 1'
#
loop_
_entity.id
_entity.type
_entity.pdbx_description
1 polymer ?
#
loop_
_entity_poly.entity_id
_entity_poly.type
_entity_poly.pdbx_seq_one_letter_code
_entity_poly.pdbx_strand_id
1 'polypeptide(L)'
;ALHSFEIQQPEVAQTKKQGLLNFYGFSEKDLIYFDEHIAEDNHIQFGKNLAEMYANKEDFSNGFHLGSELFYKALDKFVEC
;
A
#
# COMPACT_ATOMS: atom_id res chain seq x y z
N ALA A 1 1.32 4.15 -10.92
CA ALA A 1 2.28 3.22 -10.27
C ALA A 1 2.40 3.50 -8.78
N LEU A 2 2.86 4.67 -8.33
CA LEU A 2 2.93 4.97 -6.88
C LEU A 2 1.55 4.90 -6.21
N HIS A 3 0.56 5.60 -6.78
CA HIS A 3 -0.77 5.67 -6.19
C HIS A 3 -1.45 4.31 -6.05
N SER A 4 -1.20 3.35 -6.95
CA SER A 4 -1.78 1.99 -6.84
C SER A 4 -1.25 1.22 -5.63
N PHE A 5 -0.04 1.54 -5.15
CA PHE A 5 0.54 0.94 -3.96
C PHE A 5 0.03 1.62 -2.68
N GLU A 6 0.02 2.95 -2.65
CA GLU A 6 -0.36 3.75 -1.47
C GLU A 6 -1.80 3.49 -1.01
N ILE A 7 -2.76 3.35 -1.94
CA ILE A 7 -4.17 3.13 -1.58
C ILE A 7 -4.41 1.82 -0.82
N GLN A 8 -3.50 0.85 -0.91
CA GLN A 8 -3.62 -0.46 -0.25
C GLN A 8 -2.98 -0.46 1.14
N GLN A 9 -2.09 0.50 1.43
CA GLN A 9 -1.27 0.47 2.64
C GLN A 9 -2.08 0.49 3.94
N PRO A 10 -3.19 1.25 4.08
CA PRO A 10 -3.94 1.26 5.34
C PRO A 10 -4.48 -0.11 5.74
N GLU A 11 -5.12 -0.82 4.81
CA GLU A 11 -5.68 -2.16 5.06
C GLU A 11 -4.58 -3.21 5.26
N VAL A 12 -3.50 -3.13 4.46
CA VAL A 12 -2.34 -4.01 4.61
C VAL A 12 -1.66 -3.80 5.96
N ALA A 13 -1.50 -2.55 6.40
CA ALA A 13 -0.89 -2.21 7.67
C ALA A 13 -1.76 -2.70 8.85
N GLN A 14 -3.08 -2.51 8.77
CA GLN A 14 -4.02 -3.05 9.77
C GLN A 14 -3.92 -4.57 9.88
N THR A 15 -3.95 -5.27 8.74
CA THR A 15 -3.88 -6.73 8.69
C THR A 15 -2.55 -7.24 9.25
N LYS A 16 -1.43 -6.63 8.85
CA LYS A 16 -0.10 -7.00 9.34
C LYS A 16 0.06 -6.73 10.83
N LYS A 17 -0.37 -5.55 11.32
CA LYS A 17 -0.32 -5.21 12.75
C LYS A 17 -1.09 -6.23 13.57
N GLN A 18 -2.32 -6.55 13.19
CA GLN A 18 -3.15 -7.55 13.88
C GLN A 18 -2.50 -8.94 13.87
N GLY A 19 -1.95 -9.36 12.72
CA GLY A 19 -1.26 -10.65 12.60
C GLY A 19 -0.05 -10.76 13.52
N LEU A 20 0.80 -9.71 13.56
CA LEU A 20 1.99 -9.67 14.39
C LEU A 20 1.66 -9.76 15.89
N LEU A 21 0.62 -9.05 16.34
CA LEU A 21 0.13 -9.12 17.72
C LEU A 21 -0.42 -10.51 18.07
N ASN A 22 -1.26 -11.07 17.18
CA ASN A 22 -2.01 -12.29 17.49
C ASN A 22 -1.18 -13.57 17.40
N PHE A 23 -0.22 -13.61 16.47
CA PHE A 23 0.43 -14.87 16.09
C PHE A 23 1.96 -14.87 16.24
N TYR A 24 2.59 -13.71 16.38
CA TYR A 24 4.06 -13.61 16.34
C TYR A 24 4.67 -13.02 17.62
N GLY A 25 3.87 -12.73 18.65
CA GLY A 25 4.37 -12.31 19.96
C GLY A 25 4.93 -10.88 19.99
N PHE A 26 4.59 -10.06 19.00
CA PHE A 26 4.94 -8.64 18.99
C PHE A 26 4.13 -7.87 20.02
N SER A 27 4.65 -6.72 20.44
CA SER A 27 3.95 -5.79 21.32
C SER A 27 3.65 -4.48 20.60
N GLU A 28 2.62 -3.74 21.05
CA GLU A 28 2.18 -2.48 20.43
C GLU A 28 3.31 -1.47 20.19
N LYS A 29 4.28 -1.38 21.12
CA LYS A 29 5.44 -0.47 21.01
C LYS A 29 6.36 -0.76 19.82
N ASP A 30 6.31 -1.98 19.28
CA ASP A 30 7.16 -2.41 18.16
C ASP A 30 6.50 -2.13 16.80
N LEU A 31 5.25 -1.64 16.79
CA LEU A 31 4.37 -1.62 15.61
C LEU A 31 3.97 -0.21 15.15
N ILE A 32 4.67 0.83 15.62
CA ILE A 32 4.41 2.24 15.27
C ILE A 32 4.41 2.47 13.76
N TYR A 33 5.28 1.77 13.01
CA TYR A 33 5.31 1.83 11.55
C TYR A 33 3.94 1.54 10.92
N PHE A 34 3.20 0.56 11.46
CA PHE A 34 1.88 0.22 10.96
C PHE A 34 0.83 1.24 11.39
N ASP A 35 0.95 1.83 12.57
CA ASP A 35 0.05 2.89 13.03
C ASP A 35 0.13 4.14 12.15
N GLU A 36 1.34 4.51 11.72
CA GLU A 36 1.55 5.59 10.76
C GLU A 36 0.83 5.30 9.44
N HIS A 37 0.96 4.08 8.91
CA HIS A 37 0.36 3.70 7.62
C HIS A 37 -1.16 3.48 7.68
N ILE A 38 -1.72 3.11 8.83
CA ILE A 38 -3.18 3.04 9.03
C ILE A 38 -3.81 4.43 8.93
N ALA A 39 -3.09 5.46 9.40
CA ALA A 39 -3.54 6.85 9.36
C ALA A 39 -3.10 7.62 8.10
N GLU A 40 -2.46 6.95 7.12
CA GLU A 40 -1.82 7.58 5.98
C GLU A 40 -2.81 7.98 4.87
N ASP A 41 -3.50 9.10 5.05
CA ASP A 41 -4.32 9.74 4.01
C ASP A 41 -3.48 10.68 3.12
N ASN A 42 -2.38 11.24 3.63
CA ASN A 42 -1.64 12.28 2.91
C ASN A 42 -0.99 11.75 1.62
N HIS A 43 -0.37 10.58 1.64
CA HIS A 43 0.21 9.97 0.43
C HIS A 43 -0.86 9.61 -0.61
N ILE A 44 -2.03 9.15 -0.16
CA ILE A 44 -3.16 8.83 -1.03
C ILE A 44 -3.66 10.11 -1.73
N GLN A 45 -3.89 11.17 -0.97
CA GLN A 45 -4.32 12.46 -1.53
C GLN A 45 -3.25 13.07 -2.43
N PHE A 46 -1.98 12.97 -2.05
CA PHE A 46 -0.87 13.42 -2.90
C PHE A 46 -0.90 12.78 -4.28
N GLY A 47 -1.10 11.45 -4.34
CA GLY A 47 -1.23 10.73 -5.62
C GLY A 47 -2.42 11.19 -6.46
N LYS A 48 -3.56 11.47 -5.84
CA LYS A 48 -4.77 12.01 -6.52
C LYS A 48 -4.52 13.42 -7.04
N ASN A 49 -3.99 14.30 -6.20
CA ASN A 49 -3.73 15.70 -6.54
C ASN A 49 -2.73 15.83 -7.70
N LEU A 50 -1.65 15.03 -7.69
CA LEU A 50 -0.71 14.94 -8.81
C LEU A 50 -1.41 14.51 -10.11
N ALA A 51 -2.29 13.51 -10.02
CA ALA A 51 -3.02 13.01 -11.17
C ALA A 51 -3.92 14.07 -11.79
N GLU A 52 -4.64 14.83 -10.94
CA GLU A 52 -5.54 15.88 -11.36
C GLU A 52 -4.82 17.09 -11.95
N MET A 53 -3.69 17.47 -11.38
CA MET A 53 -2.98 18.70 -11.75
C MET A 53 -2.05 18.53 -12.94
N TYR A 54 -1.41 17.37 -13.09
CA TYR A 54 -0.25 17.22 -13.98
C TYR A 54 -0.24 15.96 -14.84
N ALA A 55 -1.04 14.94 -14.52
CA ALA A 55 -0.95 13.68 -15.23
C ALA A 55 -1.82 13.66 -16.50
N ASN A 56 -1.31 13.00 -17.54
CA ASN A 56 -2.18 12.43 -18.56
C ASN A 56 -3.02 11.32 -17.92
N LYS A 57 -4.35 11.40 -18.05
CA LYS A 57 -5.28 10.45 -17.43
C LYS A 57 -5.11 9.01 -17.93
N GLU A 58 -4.77 8.84 -19.20
CA GLU A 58 -4.53 7.53 -19.80
C GLU A 58 -3.26 6.90 -19.22
N ASP A 59 -2.15 7.64 -19.21
CA ASP A 59 -0.88 7.17 -18.63
C ASP A 59 -1.01 6.89 -17.13
N PHE A 60 -1.75 7.73 -16.40
CA PHE A 60 -2.03 7.51 -14.99
C PHE A 60 -2.80 6.20 -14.76
N SER A 61 -3.86 5.96 -15.53
CA SER A 61 -4.67 4.75 -15.45
C SER A 61 -3.87 3.50 -15.81
N ASN A 62 -3.12 3.54 -16.92
CA ASN A 62 -2.25 2.45 -17.34
C ASN A 62 -1.19 2.14 -16.28
N GLY A 63 -0.52 3.18 -15.76
CA GLY A 63 0.47 3.03 -14.72
C GLY A 63 -0.11 2.56 -13.38
N PHE A 64 -1.37 2.85 -13.08
CA PHE A 64 -2.07 2.32 -11.92
C PHE A 64 -2.32 0.81 -12.08
N HIS A 65 -2.85 0.39 -13.22
CA HIS A 65 -3.14 -1.02 -13.48
C HIS A 65 -1.87 -1.89 -13.47
N LEU A 66 -0.84 -1.45 -14.22
CA LEU A 66 0.45 -2.15 -14.26
C LEU A 66 1.12 -2.21 -12.88
N GLY A 67 1.02 -1.14 -12.10
CA GLY A 67 1.56 -1.09 -10.73
C GLY A 67 0.93 -2.15 -9.83
N SER A 68 -0.40 -2.29 -9.88
CA SER A 68 -1.11 -3.34 -9.14
C SER A 68 -0.71 -4.74 -9.60
N GLU A 69 -0.65 -4.97 -10.92
CA GLU A 69 -0.28 -6.27 -11.49
C GLU A 69 1.12 -6.73 -11.06
N LEU A 70 2.10 -5.84 -11.11
CA LEU A 70 3.47 -6.13 -10.70
C LEU A 70 3.56 -6.50 -9.22
N PHE A 71 2.77 -5.87 -8.37
CA PHE A 71 2.74 -6.17 -6.94
C PHE A 71 2.19 -7.57 -6.67
N TYR A 72 1.05 -7.94 -7.27
CA TYR A 72 0.49 -9.29 -7.13
C TYR A 72 1.46 -10.36 -7.64
N LYS A 73 2.05 -10.16 -8.83
CA LYS A 73 3.06 -11.08 -9.37
C LYS A 73 4.29 -11.24 -8.47
N ALA A 74 4.68 -10.19 -7.75
CA ALA A 74 5.77 -10.26 -6.79
C ALA A 74 5.39 -11.07 -5.54
N LEU A 75 4.15 -10.94 -5.07
CA LEU A 75 3.63 -11.73 -3.95
C LEU A 75 3.45 -13.20 -4.32
N ASP A 76 2.93 -13.51 -5.51
CA ASP A 76 2.76 -14.89 -6.00
C ASP A 76 4.09 -15.65 -5.95
N LYS A 77 5.18 -15.01 -6.42
CA LYS A 77 6.53 -15.57 -6.33
C LYS A 77 6.99 -15.87 -4.91
N PHE A 78 6.53 -15.13 -3.91
CA PHE A 78 6.89 -15.36 -2.52
C PHE A 78 6.12 -16.53 -1.90
N VAL A 79 4.88 -16.76 -2.34
CA VAL A 79 4.00 -17.83 -1.83
C VAL A 79 4.28 -19.17 -2.51
N GLU A 80 4.72 -19.16 -3.77
CA GLU A 80 5.08 -20.37 -4.53
C GLU A 80 6.52 -20.88 -4.27
N CYS A 81 7.27 -20.25 -3.35
CA CYS A 81 8.58 -20.72 -2.87
C CYS A 81 8.44 -21.76 -1.75
#